data_AF-I4YQ12-F1
#
_entry.id   AF-I4YQ12-F1
#
_cell.length_a   1.000
_cell.length_b   1.000
_cell.length_c   1.000
_cell.angle_alpha   90.00
_cell.angle_beta   90.00
_cell.angle_gamma   90.00
#
_symmetry.space_group_name_H-M   'P 1'
#
loop_
_entity.id
_entity.type
_entity.pdbx_description
1 polymer ?
#
loop_
_entity_poly.entity_id
_entity_poly.type
_entity_poly.pdbx_seq_one_letter_code
_entity_poly.pdbx_strand_id
1 'polypeptide(L)'
;MADPNERNGDNERKPGSADDADLSARLQSLDARISQASAQRAEAEPRPRPTSDSSALGQAFRLSAEFVAGVAAGGILGWIVDRLFGTSPWGLIVCLILGFCAGMLNLMRAAGMVKSARYDDKR
;
A
#
# COMPACT_ATOMS: atom_id res chain seq x y z
N MET A 1 40.53 -14.87 54.02
CA MET A 1 39.35 -15.35 54.78
C MET A 1 38.14 -14.68 54.16
N ALA A 2 37.32 -15.48 53.48
CA ALA A 2 36.00 -15.25 52.86
C ALA A 2 35.67 -13.90 52.18
N ASP A 3 35.40 -14.02 50.87
CA ASP A 3 34.53 -13.15 50.07
C ASP A 3 33.06 -13.53 50.35
N PRO A 4 32.13 -12.56 50.43
CA PRO A 4 30.76 -12.88 50.05
C PRO A 4 30.08 -11.67 49.40
N ASN A 5 30.15 -11.55 48.07
CA ASN A 5 29.03 -10.95 47.35
C ASN A 5 28.80 -11.59 45.98
N GLU A 6 28.55 -12.91 46.00
CA GLU A 6 27.81 -13.57 44.94
C GLU A 6 26.33 -13.17 45.04
N ARG A 7 25.96 -12.02 44.44
CA ARG A 7 24.56 -11.74 44.14
C ARG A 7 24.31 -12.04 42.67
N ASN A 8 23.98 -13.30 42.46
CA ASN A 8 23.13 -13.80 41.39
C ASN A 8 22.11 -12.72 40.96
N GLY A 9 22.18 -12.36 39.69
CA GLY A 9 21.24 -11.55 38.95
C GLY A 9 20.99 -12.18 37.59
N ASP A 10 20.76 -13.50 37.60
CA ASP A 10 20.21 -14.22 36.47
C ASP A 10 18.87 -13.57 36.10
N ASN A 11 18.54 -13.56 34.80
CA ASN A 11 17.18 -13.43 34.28
C ASN A 11 16.67 -12.04 33.85
N GLU A 12 17.43 -11.32 33.02
CA GLU A 12 16.83 -10.42 32.02
C GLU A 12 16.62 -11.19 30.71
N ARG A 13 15.63 -12.09 30.66
CA ARG A 13 15.12 -12.62 29.40
C ARG A 13 14.46 -11.46 28.65
N LYS A 14 15.21 -10.83 27.74
CA LYS A 14 14.78 -9.75 26.87
C LYS A 14 13.54 -10.22 26.07
N PRO A 15 12.31 -9.78 26.41
CA PRO A 15 11.09 -10.31 25.80
C PRO A 15 10.97 -9.90 24.33
N GLY A 16 11.59 -8.77 23.94
CA GLY A 16 11.46 -8.21 22.60
C GLY A 16 12.01 -9.09 21.47
N SER A 17 13.14 -9.79 21.67
CA SER A 17 13.80 -10.49 20.56
C SER A 17 13.00 -11.70 20.03
N ALA A 18 12.17 -12.32 20.87
CA ALA A 18 11.32 -13.44 20.46
C ALA A 18 10.03 -12.94 19.79
N ASP A 19 9.44 -11.87 20.29
CA ASP A 19 8.26 -11.22 19.70
C ASP A 19 8.58 -10.58 18.33
N ASP A 20 9.76 -9.97 18.18
CA ASP A 20 10.24 -9.40 16.91
C ASP A 20 10.42 -10.49 15.83
N ALA A 21 10.85 -11.69 16.23
CA ALA A 21 11.01 -12.83 15.34
C ALA A 21 9.65 -13.39 14.88
N ASP A 22 8.65 -13.49 15.77
CA ASP A 22 7.27 -13.88 15.40
C ASP A 22 6.64 -12.83 14.46
N LEU A 23 6.78 -11.55 14.77
CA LEU A 23 6.26 -10.48 13.91
C LEU A 23 6.89 -10.51 12.51
N SER A 24 8.21 -10.75 12.44
CA SER A 24 8.92 -10.90 11.17
C SER A 24 8.44 -12.11 10.36
N ALA A 25 8.20 -13.24 11.03
CA ALA A 25 7.65 -14.44 10.40
C ALA A 25 6.23 -14.19 9.84
N ARG A 26 5.39 -13.47 10.61
CA ARG A 26 4.04 -13.07 10.16
C ARG A 26 4.10 -12.14 8.96
N LEU A 27 4.95 -11.13 9.00
CA LEU A 27 5.13 -10.20 7.87
C LEU A 27 5.60 -10.94 6.62
N GLN A 28 6.54 -11.86 6.74
CA GLN A 28 7.02 -12.67 5.63
C GLN A 28 5.91 -13.57 5.05
N SER A 29 5.04 -14.12 5.91
CA SER A 29 3.88 -14.89 5.46
C SER A 29 2.83 -14.04 4.73
N LEU A 30 2.63 -12.79 5.16
CA LEU A 30 1.75 -11.83 4.51
C LEU A 30 2.33 -11.41 3.15
N ASP A 31 3.63 -11.13 3.08
CA ASP A 31 4.32 -10.75 1.85
C ASP A 31 4.27 -11.88 0.81
N ALA A 32 4.47 -13.13 1.24
CA ALA A 32 4.32 -14.30 0.38
C ALA A 32 2.88 -14.43 -0.17
N ARG A 33 1.87 -14.17 0.66
CA ARG A 33 0.45 -14.21 0.26
C ARG A 33 0.09 -13.06 -0.70
N ILE A 34 0.59 -11.85 -0.47
CA ILE A 34 0.41 -10.70 -1.36
C ILE A 34 1.12 -10.94 -2.69
N SER A 35 2.32 -11.50 -2.66
CA SER A 35 3.09 -11.87 -3.85
C SER A 35 2.37 -12.93 -4.67
N GLN A 36 1.80 -13.96 -4.04
CA GLN A 36 0.99 -14.96 -4.74
C GLN A 36 -0.31 -14.38 -5.31
N ALA A 37 -1.02 -13.56 -4.54
CA ALA A 37 -2.25 -12.90 -5.01
C ALA A 37 -1.98 -11.92 -6.15
N SER A 38 -0.86 -11.20 -6.10
CA SER A 38 -0.45 -10.28 -7.17
C SER A 38 0.01 -11.02 -8.42
N ALA A 39 0.71 -12.15 -8.29
CA ALA A 39 1.05 -13.04 -9.39
C ALA A 39 -0.20 -13.63 -10.06
N GLN A 40 -1.16 -14.13 -9.28
CA GLN A 40 -2.43 -14.64 -9.81
C GLN A 40 -3.24 -13.55 -10.51
N ARG A 41 -3.24 -12.31 -9.99
CA ARG A 41 -3.90 -11.16 -10.63
C ARG A 41 -3.19 -10.74 -11.93
N ALA A 42 -1.87 -10.94 -12.00
CA ALA A 42 -1.08 -10.72 -13.23
C ALA A 42 -1.27 -11.85 -14.27
N GLU A 43 -1.68 -13.04 -13.85
CA GLU A 43 -2.07 -14.15 -14.74
C GLU A 43 -3.53 -14.07 -15.18
N ALA A 44 -4.42 -13.52 -14.35
CA ALA A 44 -5.84 -13.34 -14.64
C ALA A 44 -6.12 -12.21 -15.66
N GLU A 45 -5.18 -11.27 -15.84
CA GLU A 45 -5.21 -10.33 -16.96
C GLU A 45 -4.42 -10.90 -18.17
N PRO A 46 -4.99 -10.89 -19.38
CA PRO A 46 -4.30 -11.40 -20.56
C PRO A 46 -3.10 -10.49 -20.87
N ARG A 47 -1.90 -10.96 -20.49
CA ARG A 47 -0.63 -10.29 -20.73
C ARG A 47 -0.39 -10.13 -22.24
N PRO A 48 -0.31 -8.90 -22.79
CA PRO A 48 0.28 -8.71 -24.11
C PRO A 48 1.77 -9.04 -23.99
N ARG A 49 2.27 -9.90 -24.89
CA ARG A 49 3.68 -10.34 -24.93
C ARG A 49 4.63 -9.13 -25.00
N PRO A 50 5.82 -9.20 -24.38
CA PRO A 50 6.74 -8.07 -24.33
C PRO A 50 7.38 -7.90 -25.70
N THR A 51 6.83 -7.02 -26.53
CA THR A 51 7.63 -6.29 -27.51
C THR A 51 8.05 -5.01 -26.79
N SER A 52 9.30 -4.60 -26.95
CA SER A 52 9.91 -3.49 -26.20
C SER A 52 9.13 -2.15 -26.28
N ASP A 53 8.24 -1.97 -27.26
CA ASP A 53 7.31 -0.83 -27.35
C ASP A 53 5.95 -1.06 -26.67
N SER A 54 5.46 -2.30 -26.62
CA SER A 54 4.15 -2.61 -26.03
C SER A 54 4.15 -2.55 -24.49
N SER A 55 5.31 -2.69 -23.84
CA SER A 55 5.42 -2.56 -22.39
C SER A 55 5.20 -1.11 -21.91
N ALA A 56 5.75 -0.12 -22.61
CA ALA A 56 5.57 1.29 -22.27
C ALA A 56 4.11 1.72 -22.49
N LEU A 57 3.52 1.29 -23.60
CA LEU A 57 2.12 1.54 -23.91
C LEU A 57 1.17 0.87 -22.91
N GLY A 58 1.42 -0.41 -22.58
CA GLY A 58 0.62 -1.15 -21.60
C GLY A 58 0.72 -0.58 -20.19
N GLN A 59 1.90 -0.10 -19.80
CA GLN A 59 2.10 0.56 -18.50
C GLN A 59 1.40 1.92 -18.45
N ALA A 60 1.46 2.70 -19.54
CA ALA A 60 0.68 3.95 -19.66
C ALA A 60 -0.83 3.69 -19.62
N PHE A 61 -1.31 2.62 -20.27
CA PHE A 61 -2.72 2.22 -20.27
C PHE A 61 -3.20 1.78 -18.89
N ARG A 62 -2.35 1.09 -18.13
CA ARG A 62 -2.66 0.68 -16.76
C ARG A 62 -2.70 1.88 -15.81
N LEU A 63 -1.74 2.81 -15.92
CA LEU A 63 -1.76 4.06 -15.16
C LEU A 63 -3.01 4.89 -15.47
N SER A 64 -3.40 4.99 -16.74
CA SER A 64 -4.60 5.72 -17.13
C SER A 64 -5.87 5.01 -16.66
N ALA A 65 -5.92 3.67 -16.72
CA ALA A 65 -7.04 2.90 -16.19
C ALA A 65 -7.19 3.07 -14.67
N GLU A 66 -6.09 3.04 -13.91
CA GLU A 66 -6.12 3.28 -12.46
C GLU A 66 -6.59 4.71 -12.13
N PHE A 67 -6.17 5.71 -12.91
CA PHE A 67 -6.64 7.09 -12.75
C PHE A 67 -8.13 7.22 -13.06
N VAL A 68 -8.58 6.71 -14.21
CA VAL A 68 -9.98 6.76 -14.64
C VAL A 68 -10.89 6.00 -13.67
N ALA A 69 -10.44 4.86 -13.14
CA ALA A 69 -11.18 4.11 -12.13
C ALA A 69 -11.37 4.92 -10.84
N GLY A 70 -10.34 5.65 -10.37
CA GLY A 70 -10.44 6.53 -9.20
C GLY A 70 -11.41 7.70 -9.42
N VAL A 71 -11.35 8.34 -10.58
CA VAL A 71 -12.25 9.44 -10.95
C VAL A 71 -13.70 8.94 -11.11
N ALA A 72 -13.90 7.82 -11.79
CA ALA A 72 -15.22 7.22 -11.98
C ALA A 72 -15.82 6.77 -10.63
N ALA A 73 -15.03 6.15 -9.75
CA ALA A 73 -15.47 5.78 -8.41
C ALA A 73 -15.85 7.01 -7.58
N GLY A 74 -15.06 8.09 -7.62
CA GLY A 74 -15.37 9.35 -6.95
C GLY A 74 -16.64 10.02 -7.49
N GLY A 75 -16.86 9.98 -8.80
CA GLY A 75 -18.07 10.48 -9.45
C GLY A 75 -19.32 9.69 -9.08
N ILE A 76 -19.24 8.35 -9.08
CA ILE A 76 -20.36 7.48 -8.66
C ILE A 76 -20.68 7.71 -7.18
N LEU A 77 -19.65 7.79 -6.32
CA LEU A 77 -19.84 8.01 -4.89
C LEU A 77 -20.43 9.40 -4.61
N GLY A 78 -19.95 10.45 -5.30
CA GLY A 78 -20.48 11.80 -5.20
C GLY A 78 -21.93 11.91 -5.68
N TRP A 79 -22.28 11.20 -6.76
CA TRP A 79 -23.66 11.15 -7.26
C TRP A 79 -24.62 10.47 -6.28
N ILE A 80 -24.20 9.37 -5.65
CA ILE A 80 -24.99 8.70 -4.60
C ILE A 80 -25.19 9.63 -3.41
N VAL A 81 -24.13 10.32 -2.96
CA VAL A 81 -24.20 11.26 -1.84
C VAL A 81 -25.15 12.42 -2.13
N ASP A 82 -25.05 13.05 -3.31
CA ASP A 82 -25.98 14.11 -3.72
C ASP A 82 -27.44 13.63 -3.76
N ARG A 83 -27.65 12.38 -4.19
CA ARG A 83 -29.00 11.78 -4.26
C ARG A 83 -29.59 11.52 -2.88
N LEU A 84 -28.79 11.11 -1.90
CA LEU A 84 -29.26 10.84 -0.54
C LEU A 84 -29.52 12.12 0.26
N PHE A 85 -28.65 13.12 0.12
CA PHE A 85 -28.76 14.35 0.92
C PHE A 85 -29.71 15.38 0.32
N GLY A 86 -30.13 15.21 -0.94
CA GLY A 86 -30.97 16.20 -1.64
C GLY A 86 -30.28 17.56 -1.80
N THR A 87 -28.98 17.63 -1.47
CA THR A 87 -28.13 18.79 -1.62
C THR A 87 -27.82 18.94 -3.10
N SER A 88 -28.24 20.05 -3.70
CA SER A 88 -27.72 20.56 -4.98
C SER A 88 -26.19 20.44 -5.03
N PRO A 89 -25.51 20.33 -6.20
CA PRO A 89 -24.47 19.36 -6.57
C PRO A 89 -23.12 19.45 -5.83
N TRP A 90 -23.16 19.85 -4.57
CA TRP A 90 -22.03 20.12 -3.70
C TRP A 90 -21.31 18.85 -3.29
N GLY A 91 -22.04 17.75 -3.08
CA GLY A 91 -21.45 16.44 -2.83
C GLY A 91 -20.67 15.97 -4.05
N LEU A 92 -21.21 16.15 -5.26
CA LEU A 92 -20.48 15.86 -6.49
C LEU A 92 -19.25 16.75 -6.65
N ILE A 93 -19.32 18.05 -6.38
CA ILE A 93 -18.15 18.96 -6.46
C ILE A 93 -17.05 18.55 -5.48
N VAL A 94 -17.40 18.31 -4.21
CA VAL A 94 -16.42 17.92 -3.17
C VAL A 94 -15.83 16.54 -3.47
N CYS A 95 -16.66 15.53 -3.81
CA CYS A 95 -16.16 14.21 -4.19
C CYS A 95 -15.33 14.24 -5.48
N LEU A 96 -15.63 15.13 -6.43
CA LEU A 96 -14.85 15.29 -7.65
C LEU A 96 -13.46 15.84 -7.34
N ILE A 97 -13.37 16.89 -6.51
CA ILE A 97 -12.09 17.44 -6.05
C ILE A 97 -11.31 16.40 -5.26
N LEU A 98 -11.98 15.69 -4.35
CA LEU A 98 -11.34 14.64 -3.53
C LEU A 98 -10.87 13.45 -4.38
N GLY A 99 -11.69 13.01 -5.35
CA GLY A 99 -11.35 11.95 -6.30
C GLY A 99 -10.22 12.35 -7.25
N PHE A 100 -10.18 13.62 -7.68
CA PHE A 100 -9.07 14.18 -8.44
C PHE A 100 -7.79 14.24 -7.61
N CYS A 101 -7.84 14.69 -6.36
CA CYS A 101 -6.71 14.65 -5.44
C CYS A 101 -6.22 13.22 -5.20
N ALA A 102 -7.12 12.26 -4.99
CA ALA A 102 -6.78 10.85 -4.85
C ALA A 102 -6.13 10.27 -6.12
N GLY A 103 -6.65 10.61 -7.30
CA GLY A 103 -6.06 10.22 -8.59
C GLY A 103 -4.68 10.82 -8.80
N MET A 104 -4.49 12.09 -8.44
CA MET A 104 -3.20 12.78 -8.50
C MET A 104 -2.19 12.20 -7.50
N LEU A 105 -2.64 11.82 -6.30
CA LEU A 105 -1.81 11.10 -5.32
C LEU A 105 -1.39 9.72 -5.85
N ASN A 106 -2.29 8.98 -6.50
CA ASN A 106 -1.94 7.71 -7.16
C ASN A 106 -0.90 7.92 -8.27
N LEU A 107 -1.05 8.97 -9.06
CA LEU A 107 -0.10 9.35 -10.11
C LEU A 107 1.28 9.74 -9.55
N MET A 108 1.33 10.55 -8.49
CA MET A 108 2.58 10.93 -7.81
C MET A 108 3.27 9.73 -7.16
N ARG A 109 2.49 8.77 -6.66
CA ARG A 109 2.98 7.51 -6.12
C ARG A 109 3.54 6.60 -7.22
N ALA A 110 2.87 6.51 -8.37
CA ALA A 110 3.36 5.80 -9.55
C ALA A 110 4.62 6.46 -10.16
N ALA A 111 4.72 7.78 -10.10
CA ALA A 111 5.90 8.55 -10.52
C ALA A 111 7.08 8.45 -9.52
N GLY A 112 6.93 7.76 -8.39
CA GLY A 112 8.00 7.53 -7.42
C GLY A 112 8.33 8.73 -6.52
N MET A 113 7.49 9.77 -6.49
CA MET A 113 7.70 10.94 -5.61
C MET A 113 7.37 10.65 -4.14
N VAL A 114 6.54 9.66 -3.88
CA VAL A 114 6.29 9.16 -2.51
C VAL A 114 7.25 8.00 -2.24
N LYS A 115 8.49 8.31 -1.87
CA LYS A 115 9.39 7.32 -1.27
C LYS A 115 8.80 6.91 0.07
N SER A 116 8.37 5.65 0.20
CA SER A 116 8.25 5.01 1.51
C SER A 116 9.56 5.27 2.24
N ALA A 117 9.49 5.89 3.42
CA ALA A 117 10.65 6.09 4.26
C ALA A 117 11.28 4.72 4.51
N ARG A 118 12.33 4.39 3.74
CA ARG A 118 13.27 3.34 4.11
C ARG A 118 13.80 3.77 5.45
N TYR A 119 13.36 3.08 6.49
CA TYR A 119 14.11 3.05 7.73
C TYR A 119 15.45 2.40 7.37
N ASP A 120 16.47 3.23 7.22
CA ASP A 120 17.88 2.82 7.17
C ASP A 120 18.20 2.34 8.57
N ASP A 121 17.93 1.06 8.83
CA ASP A 121 18.44 0.39 10.01
C ASP A 121 19.95 0.20 9.82
N LYS A 122 20.71 1.13 10.39
CA LYS A 122 22.15 1.02 10.59
C LYS A 122 22.44 1.08 12.09
N ARG A 123 22.70 -0.06 12.71
CA ARG A 123 24.06 -0.43 13.17
C ARG A 123 24.10 -1.80 13.83
#